data_AF-A0A3B8MK70-F1
#
_entry.id   AF-A0A3B8MK70-F1
#
_cell.length_a   1.000
_cell.length_b   1.000
_cell.length_c   1.000
_cell.angle_alpha   90.00
_cell.angle_beta   90.00
_cell.angle_gamma   90.00
#
_symmetry.space_group_name_H-M   'P 1'
#
loop_
_entity.id
_entity.type
_entity.pdbx_description
1 polymer ?
#
loop_
_entity_poly.entity_id
_entity_poly.type
_entity_poly.pdbx_seq_one_letter_code
_entity_poly.pdbx_strand_id
1 'polypeptide(L)' 'AEGDKLENLRKVAAYSWAIHGKFLTFDEDGESPEIDCAAAVQILKDAGYSNPWGIEYEGATDDHEGVLKSKALLEKHLV' A
#
# COMPACT_ATOMS: atom_id res chain seq x y z
N ALA A 1 8.31 12.75 14.70
CA ALA A 1 8.87 11.73 13.81
C ALA A 1 7.77 10.75 13.51
N GLU A 2 7.41 10.53 12.25
CA GLU A 2 6.63 9.36 11.89
C GLU A 2 7.44 8.14 12.35
N GLY A 3 6.91 7.34 13.27
CA GLY A 3 7.52 6.06 13.64
C GLY A 3 7.54 5.12 12.44
N ASP A 4 8.09 3.92 12.62
CA ASP A 4 8.06 2.88 11.60
C ASP A 4 6.61 2.66 11.11
N LYS A 5 6.36 2.96 9.83
CA LYS A 5 5.03 2.93 9.22
C LYS A 5 4.39 1.54 9.36
N LEU A 6 5.18 0.48 9.25
CA LEU A 6 4.70 -0.90 9.38
C LEU A 6 4.39 -1.25 10.83
N GLU A 7 5.21 -0.77 11.78
CA GLU A 7 4.92 -0.94 13.21
C GLU A 7 3.59 -0.26 13.59
N ASN A 8 3.36 0.95 13.06
CA ASN A 8 2.11 1.68 13.27
C ASN A 8 0.93 0.97 12.62
N LEU A 9 1.09 0.43 11.41
CA LEU A 9 0.06 -0.36 10.73
C LEU A 9 -0.34 -1.59 11.55
N ARG A 10 0.63 -2.36 12.09
CA ARG A 10 0.34 -3.55 12.93
C ARG A 10 -0.55 -3.24 14.13
N LYS A 11 -0.39 -2.06 14.73
CA LYS A 11 -1.18 -1.65 15.91
C LYS A 11 -2.65 -1.43 15.57
N VAL A 12 -2.95 -1.03 14.33
CA VAL A 12 -4.30 -0.63 13.92
C VAL A 12 -4.98 -1.59 12.94
N ALA A 13 -4.23 -2.49 12.30
CA ALA A 13 -4.72 -3.35 11.22
C ALA A 13 -5.98 -4.16 11.58
N ALA A 14 -6.06 -4.68 12.81
CA ALA A 14 -7.21 -5.45 13.29
C ALA A 14 -8.51 -4.62 13.41
N TYR A 15 -8.40 -3.29 13.40
CA TYR A 15 -9.54 -2.36 13.49
C TYR A 15 -9.86 -1.69 12.15
N SER A 16 -9.08 -1.97 11.09
CA SER A 16 -9.21 -1.30 9.80
C SER A 16 -10.44 -1.78 9.03
N TRP A 17 -11.38 -0.87 8.77
CA TRP A 17 -12.52 -1.13 7.88
C TRP A 17 -12.20 -0.80 6.42
N ALA A 18 -11.49 0.30 6.17
CA ALA A 18 -11.09 0.75 4.86
C ALA A 18 -9.59 1.04 4.86
N ILE A 19 -8.94 0.81 3.73
CA ILE A 19 -7.51 1.11 3.53
C ILE A 19 -7.31 1.77 2.18
N HIS A 20 -6.34 2.66 2.14
CA HIS A 20 -5.80 3.22 0.91
C HIS A 20 -4.36 2.74 0.75
N GLY A 21 -4.07 2.01 -0.32
CA GLY A 21 -2.70 1.81 -0.80
C GLY A 21 -2.22 3.13 -1.39
N LYS A 22 -1.51 3.91 -0.59
CA LYS A 22 -0.98 5.23 -0.97
C LYS A 22 0.44 5.11 -1.49
N PHE A 23 0.68 5.59 -2.72
CA PHE A 23 1.99 5.53 -3.37
C PHE A 23 2.34 6.86 -4.04
N LEU A 24 3.65 7.16 -4.07
CA LEU A 24 4.18 8.43 -4.61
C LEU A 24 5.17 8.15 -5.74
N THR A 25 6.14 7.26 -5.51
CA THR A 25 7.14 6.90 -6.51
C THR A 25 7.27 5.38 -6.65
N PHE A 26 7.93 4.95 -7.73
CA PHE A 26 8.15 3.55 -8.04
C PHE A 26 9.60 3.36 -8.49
N ASP A 27 10.26 2.33 -7.99
CA ASP A 27 11.60 1.95 -8.43
C ASP A 27 11.59 1.12 -9.73
N GLU A 28 12.75 0.63 -10.15
CA GLU A 28 12.92 -0.14 -11.39
C GLU A 28 12.14 -1.46 -11.38
N ASP A 29 11.85 -2.02 -10.20
CA ASP A 29 11.08 -3.26 -10.01
C ASP A 29 9.57 -2.99 -9.84
N GLY A 30 9.18 -1.71 -9.91
CA GLY A 30 7.81 -1.23 -9.70
C GLY A 30 7.38 -1.23 -8.22
N GLU A 31 8.33 -1.32 -7.29
CA GLU A 31 8.07 -1.26 -5.85
C GLU A 31 8.04 0.19 -5.36
N SER A 32 7.40 0.41 -4.21
CA SER A 32 7.30 1.72 -3.57
C SER A 32 8.45 1.92 -2.57
N PRO A 33 9.32 2.92 -2.74
CA PRO A 33 10.36 3.21 -1.77
C PRO A 33 9.82 3.84 -0.48
N GLU A 34 8.58 4.37 -0.48
CA GLU A 34 7.99 4.99 0.71
C GLU A 34 7.47 3.99 1.74
N ILE A 35 7.15 2.76 1.31
CA ILE A 35 6.64 1.68 2.15
C ILE A 35 6.83 0.32 1.46
N ASP A 36 7.27 -0.69 2.21
CA ASP A 36 7.27 -2.07 1.77
C ASP A 36 5.81 -2.57 1.64
N CYS A 37 5.33 -2.60 0.39
CA CYS A 37 3.96 -2.95 0.07
C CYS A 37 3.66 -4.41 0.43
N ALA A 38 4.61 -5.33 0.20
CA ALA A 38 4.45 -6.74 0.52
C ALA A 38 4.23 -6.96 2.02
N ALA A 39 5.06 -6.32 2.85
CA ALA A 39 4.94 -6.39 4.30
C ALA A 39 3.62 -5.77 4.80
N ALA A 40 3.20 -4.63 4.24
CA ALA A 40 1.94 -3.98 4.59
C ALA A 40 0.72 -4.86 4.23
N VAL A 41 0.73 -5.48 3.05
CA VAL A 41 -0.31 -6.43 2.62
C VAL A 41 -0.36 -7.64 3.55
N GLN A 42 0.79 -8.21 3.91
CA GLN A 42 0.84 -9.35 4.83
C GLN A 42 0.26 -9.01 6.20
N ILE A 43 0.60 -7.84 6.77
CA ILE A 43 0.07 -7.39 8.07
C ILE A 43 -1.47 -7.30 8.03
N LEU A 44 -2.02 -6.75 6.96
CA LEU A 44 -3.47 -6.60 6.81
C LEU A 44 -4.17 -7.96 6.58
N LYS A 45 -3.58 -8.85 5.77
CA LYS A 45 -4.06 -10.23 5.59
C LYS A 45 -4.06 -11.00 6.93
N ASP A 46 -2.97 -10.92 7.70
CA ASP A 46 -2.84 -11.58 9.00
C ASP A 46 -3.84 -11.03 10.03
N ALA A 47 -4.21 -9.75 9.92
CA ALA A 47 -5.24 -9.12 10.74
C ALA A 47 -6.68 -9.45 10.28
N GLY A 48 -6.86 -10.22 9.20
CA GLY A 48 -8.17 -10.64 8.70
C GLY A 48 -8.85 -9.62 7.77
N TYR A 49 -8.10 -8.65 7.24
CA TYR A 49 -8.66 -7.68 6.30
C TYR A 49 -9.11 -8.35 4.99
N SER A 50 -10.39 -8.17 4.63
CA SER A 50 -11.01 -8.80 3.46
C SER A 50 -11.86 -7.82 2.64
N ASN A 51 -11.81 -6.52 2.97
CA ASN A 51 -12.53 -5.48 2.27
C ASN A 51 -11.77 -4.99 1.01
N PRO A 52 -12.42 -4.22 0.11
CA PRO A 52 -11.75 -3.67 -1.06
C PRO A 52 -10.61 -2.71 -0.72
N TRP A 53 -9.57 -2.74 -1.56
CA TRP A 53 -8.41 -1.85 -1.45
C TRP A 53 -8.65 -0.57 -2.25
N GLY A 54 -8.63 0.58 -1.58
CA GLY A 54 -8.57 1.87 -2.26
C GLY A 54 -7.16 2.13 -2.80
N ILE A 55 -7.06 2.77 -3.97
CA ILE A 55 -5.79 3.26 -4.51
C ILE A 55 -5.75 4.78 -4.35
N GLU A 56 -4.64 5.28 -3.82
CA GLU A 56 -4.40 6.71 -3.69
C GLU A 56 -3.01 7.02 -4.24
N TYR A 57 -2.96 7.68 -5.40
CA TYR A 57 -1.71 8.14 -5.97
C TYR A 57 -1.55 9.64 -5.71
N GLU A 58 -0.44 10.04 -5.10
CA GLU A 58 -0.12 11.45 -4.79
C GLU A 58 1.27 11.84 -5.33
N GLY A 59 1.80 11.10 -6.29
CA GLY A 59 3.08 11.42 -6.90
C GLY A 59 3.00 12.55 -7.93
N ALA A 60 4.15 12.94 -8.46
CA ALA A 60 4.28 14.10 -9.34
C ALA A 60 4.18 13.80 -10.85
N THR A 61 3.94 12.53 -11.23
CA THR A 61 3.79 12.14 -12.64
C THR A 61 2.32 12.14 -13.06
N ASP A 62 2.03 11.69 -14.29
CA ASP A 62 0.66 11.55 -14.76
C ASP A 62 -0.20 10.69 -13.80
N ASP A 63 -1.37 11.19 -13.46
CA ASP A 63 -2.27 10.57 -12.48
C ASP A 63 -2.76 9.19 -12.95
N HIS A 64 -3.08 9.05 -14.24
CA HIS A 64 -3.59 7.79 -14.78
C HIS A 64 -2.49 6.72 -14.76
N GLU A 65 -1.29 7.06 -15.23
CA GLU A 65 -0.14 6.16 -15.16
C GLU A 65 0.21 5.78 -13.71
N GLY A 66 0.19 6.75 -12.79
CA GLY A 66 0.45 6.53 -11.36
C GLY A 66 -0.55 5.60 -10.70
N VAL A 67 -1.85 5.74 -11.01
CA VAL A 67 -2.91 4.83 -10.53
C VAL A 67 -2.73 3.42 -11.09
N LEU A 68 -2.38 3.28 -12.37
CA LEU A 68 -2.14 1.94 -12.96
C LEU A 68 -0.92 1.25 -12.34
N LYS A 69 0.16 1.99 -12.06
CA LYS A 69 1.34 1.45 -11.34
C LYS A 69 1.00 1.04 -9.91
N SER A 70 0.26 1.87 -9.20
CA SER A 70 -0.26 1.56 -7.86
C SER A 70 -1.08 0.27 -7.85
N LYS A 71 -1.96 0.11 -8.85
CA LYS A 71 -2.76 -1.10 -9.03
C LYS A 71 -1.88 -2.33 -9.27
N ALA A 72 -0.92 -2.24 -10.18
CA ALA A 72 -0.03 -3.34 -10.50
C ALA A 72 0.80 -3.79 -9.29
N LEU A 73 1.30 -2.84 -8.49
CA LEU A 73 2.02 -3.12 -7.25
C LEU A 73 1.13 -3.85 -6.22
N LEU A 74 -0.11 -3.39 -6.02
CA LEU A 74 -1.05 -4.09 -5.12
C LEU A 74 -1.39 -5.49 -5.65
N GLU A 75 -1.71 -5.65 -6.94
CA GLU A 75 -2.03 -6.94 -7.54
C GLU A 75 -0.86 -7.93 -7.43
N LYS A 76 0.39 -7.45 -7.51
CA LYS A 76 1.61 -8.25 -7.32
C LYS A 76 1.69 -8.90 -5.93
N HIS A 77 1.22 -8.22 -4.88
CA HIS A 77 1.34 -8.67 -3.48
C HIS A 77 0.03 -9.19 -2.88
N LEU A 78 -1.12 -8.92 -3.51
CA LEU A 78 -2.43 -9.38 -3.07
C LEU A 78 -2.76 -10.82 -3.46
N VAL A 79 -2.00 -11.41 -4.39
CA VAL A 79 -2.10 -12.84 -4.77
C VAL A 79 -1.92 -13.80 -3.59
#